data_AF-A0AAD8A0R6-F1
#
_entry.id   AF-A0AAD8A0R6-F1
#
_cell.length_a   1.000
_cell.length_b   1.000
_cell.length_c   1.000
_cell.angle_alpha   90.00
_cell.angle_beta   90.00
_cell.angle_gamma   90.00
#
_symmetry.space_group_name_H-M   'P 1'
#
loop_
_entity.id
_entity.type
_entity.pdbx_description
1 polymer ?
#
loop_
_entity_poly.entity_id
_entity_poly.type
_entity_poly.pdbx_seq_one_letter_code
_entity_poly.pdbx_strand_id
1 'polypeptide(L)'
;MEDLKREGFTLVNGSLGLDLKHCQLVLRKIAGYHAASVVLHEKNPKCFNNFLDNVYSTDCLDDFGPVIRTIFKNCVDMISKWPGYGTYVDTLRSLEDTIVSHIRKANERDEAMYNVLNHGDLWINNIMFKYNEQKQEVEDVR
;
A
#
# COMPACT_ATOMS: atom_id res chain seq x y z
N MET A 1 21.45 5.81 5.82
CA MET A 1 20.77 4.66 5.21
C MET A 1 21.79 3.54 5.15
N GLU A 2 21.52 2.44 5.85
CA GLU A 2 22.41 1.26 5.93
C GLU A 2 22.13 0.32 4.73
N ASP A 3 23.14 -0.40 4.24
CA ASP A 3 23.00 -1.36 3.15
C ASP A 3 22.55 -2.72 3.69
N LEU A 4 21.24 -2.97 3.67
CA LEU A 4 20.62 -4.18 4.22
C LEU A 4 21.17 -5.48 3.60
N LYS A 5 21.69 -5.44 2.35
CA LYS A 5 22.31 -6.63 1.75
C LYS A 5 23.56 -7.05 2.50
N ARG A 6 24.34 -6.10 3.04
CA ARG A 6 25.53 -6.40 3.85
C ARG A 6 25.18 -7.06 5.18
N GLU A 7 23.97 -6.83 5.67
CA GLU A 7 23.42 -7.43 6.89
C GLU A 7 22.75 -8.78 6.64
N GLY A 8 22.77 -9.28 5.39
CA GLY A 8 22.21 -10.57 4.99
C GLY A 8 20.74 -10.54 4.65
N PHE A 9 20.12 -9.37 4.51
CA PHE A 9 18.74 -9.28 4.04
C PHE A 9 18.66 -9.49 2.52
N THR A 10 17.61 -10.16 2.07
CA THR A 10 17.35 -10.45 0.67
C THR A 10 15.90 -10.20 0.32
N LEU A 11 15.64 -9.93 -0.96
CA LEU A 11 14.28 -9.92 -1.48
C LEU A 11 13.79 -11.36 -1.63
N VAL A 12 12.50 -11.55 -1.39
CA VAL A 12 11.78 -12.77 -1.77
C VAL A 12 11.55 -12.80 -3.27
N ASN A 13 11.32 -13.98 -3.82
CA ASN A 13 10.91 -14.09 -5.22
C ASN A 13 9.47 -13.59 -5.39
N GLY A 14 9.32 -12.45 -6.06
CA GLY A 14 8.01 -11.82 -6.29
C GLY A 14 6.98 -12.70 -7.01
N SER A 15 7.42 -13.71 -7.77
CA SER A 15 6.51 -14.65 -8.44
C SER A 15 5.90 -15.70 -7.51
N LEU A 16 6.56 -15.98 -6.38
CA LEU A 16 6.08 -16.95 -5.37
C LEU A 16 5.23 -16.28 -4.29
N GLY A 17 5.36 -14.98 -4.10
CA GLY A 17 4.68 -14.24 -3.04
C GLY A 17 5.27 -14.53 -1.64
N LEU A 18 4.51 -14.17 -0.61
CA LEU A 18 4.87 -14.42 0.79
C LEU A 18 4.13 -15.63 1.33
N ASP A 19 4.84 -16.53 2.01
CA ASP A 19 4.20 -17.54 2.84
C ASP A 19 3.68 -16.96 4.16
N LEU A 20 2.96 -17.78 4.93
CA LEU A 20 2.37 -17.36 6.19
C LEU A 20 3.40 -16.83 7.21
N LYS A 21 4.59 -17.43 7.30
CA LYS A 21 5.62 -16.99 8.26
C LYS A 21 6.13 -15.60 7.90
N HIS A 22 6.36 -15.34 6.61
CA HIS A 22 6.75 -14.01 6.13
C HIS A 22 5.66 -12.97 6.39
N CYS A 23 4.40 -13.29 6.06
CA CYS A 23 3.25 -12.41 6.32
C CYS A 23 3.14 -12.05 7.82
N GLN A 24 3.30 -13.02 8.72
CA GLN A 24 3.25 -12.79 10.16
C GLN A 24 4.38 -11.87 10.65
N LEU A 25 5.58 -11.97 10.07
CA LEU A 25 6.67 -11.06 10.41
C LEU A 25 6.40 -9.63 9.92
N VAL A 26 5.96 -9.48 8.65
CA VAL A 26 5.59 -8.18 8.08
C VAL A 26 4.51 -7.51 8.93
N LEU A 27 3.42 -8.23 9.22
CA LEU A 27 2.30 -7.70 10.00
C LEU A 27 2.73 -7.29 11.40
N ARG A 28 3.59 -8.07 12.08
CA ARG A 28 4.14 -7.68 13.39
C ARG A 28 4.98 -6.40 13.30
N LYS A 29 5.82 -6.25 12.27
CA LYS A 29 6.64 -5.05 12.09
C LYS A 29 5.78 -3.82 11.83
N ILE A 30 4.78 -3.93 10.95
CA ILE A 30 3.86 -2.84 10.63
C ILE A 30 2.97 -2.48 11.82
N ALA A 31 2.51 -3.46 12.60
CA ALA A 31 1.79 -3.19 13.85
C ALA A 31 2.65 -2.38 14.85
N GLY A 32 3.93 -2.74 15.00
CA GLY A 32 4.88 -1.98 15.81
C GLY A 32 5.11 -0.55 15.28
N TYR A 33 5.25 -0.41 13.96
CA TYR A 33 5.38 0.89 13.29
C TYR A 33 4.16 1.79 13.53
N HIS A 34 2.94 1.25 13.36
CA HIS A 34 1.69 1.96 13.64
C HIS A 34 1.61 2.40 15.12
N ALA A 35 1.87 1.50 16.06
CA ALA A 35 1.86 1.83 17.49
C ALA A 35 2.89 2.91 17.85
N ALA A 36 4.11 2.82 17.30
CA ALA A 36 5.15 3.82 17.50
C ALA A 36 4.75 5.19 16.94
N SER A 37 4.06 5.23 15.79
CA SER A 37 3.58 6.47 15.17
C SER A 37 2.60 7.23 16.07
N VAL A 38 1.73 6.51 16.79
CA VAL A 38 0.75 7.11 17.70
C VAL A 38 1.46 7.72 18.91
N VAL A 39 2.38 6.97 19.54
CA VAL A 39 3.18 7.48 20.67
C VAL A 39 4.03 8.68 20.26
N LEU A 40 4.57 8.69 19.04
CA LEU A 40 5.33 9.82 18.53
C LEU A 40 4.44 11.03 18.27
N HIS A 41 3.24 10.81 17.71
CA HIS A 41 2.26 11.87 17.46
C HIS A 41 1.82 12.53 18.78
N GLU A 42 1.54 11.75 19.83
CA GLU A 42 1.21 12.28 21.17
C GLU A 42 2.31 13.18 21.74
N LYS A 43 3.57 12.83 21.50
CA LYS A 43 4.74 13.59 22.01
C LYS A 43 5.08 14.82 21.18
N ASN A 44 4.93 14.74 19.85
CA ASN A 44 5.28 15.83 18.94
C ASN A 44 4.41 15.79 17.67
N PRO A 45 3.17 16.32 17.71
CA PRO A 45 2.27 16.29 16.56
C PRO A 45 2.86 16.97 15.32
N LYS A 46 3.65 18.04 15.50
CA LYS A 46 4.19 18.86 14.41
C LYS A 46 5.14 18.10 13.49
N CYS A 47 5.74 16.99 13.94
CA CYS A 47 6.59 16.18 13.07
C CYS A 47 5.82 15.44 11.98
N PHE A 48 4.48 15.39 12.09
CA PHE A 48 3.60 14.76 11.11
C PHE A 48 3.05 15.71 10.05
N ASN A 49 3.32 17.03 10.13
CA ASN A 49 2.74 18.01 9.20
C ASN A 49 2.98 17.66 7.71
N ASN A 50 4.13 17.07 7.39
CA ASN A 50 4.47 16.66 6.02
C ASN A 50 3.86 15.32 5.59
N PHE A 51 3.11 14.66 6.48
CA PHE A 51 2.51 13.34 6.29
C PHE A 51 0.98 13.36 6.43
N LEU A 52 0.39 14.54 6.63
CA LEU A 52 -1.07 14.68 6.72
C LEU A 52 -1.74 14.50 5.35
N ASP A 53 -0.98 14.78 4.29
CA ASP A 53 -1.38 14.69 2.90
C ASP A 53 -0.73 13.49 2.21
N ASN A 54 -1.43 12.90 1.26
CA ASN A 54 -0.93 11.83 0.40
C ASN A 54 -1.19 12.11 -1.09
N VAL A 55 -0.59 11.32 -1.97
CA VAL A 55 -0.70 11.49 -3.43
C VAL A 55 -2.15 11.41 -3.95
N TYR A 56 -3.05 10.80 -3.18
CA TYR A 56 -4.47 10.65 -3.51
C TYR A 56 -5.39 11.64 -2.77
N SER A 57 -4.90 12.36 -1.76
CA SER A 57 -5.70 13.36 -1.02
C SER A 57 -5.41 14.81 -1.46
N THR A 58 -4.39 15.02 -2.29
CA THR A 58 -3.89 16.34 -2.71
C THR A 58 -4.31 16.72 -4.14
N ASP A 59 -4.03 17.96 -4.53
CA ASP A 59 -4.17 18.48 -5.90
C ASP A 59 -3.41 17.63 -6.94
N CYS A 60 -2.39 16.88 -6.51
CA CYS A 60 -1.68 15.91 -7.33
C CYS A 60 -2.64 14.91 -7.99
N LEU A 61 -3.70 14.50 -7.29
CA LEU A 61 -4.70 13.59 -7.85
C LEU A 61 -5.49 14.22 -9.00
N ASP A 62 -5.65 15.54 -9.04
CA ASP A 62 -6.34 16.21 -10.14
C ASP A 62 -5.49 16.19 -11.43
N ASP A 63 -4.18 16.35 -11.30
CA ASP A 63 -3.23 16.20 -12.41
C ASP A 63 -3.18 14.75 -12.93
N PHE A 64 -3.21 13.76 -12.03
CA PHE A 64 -3.20 12.34 -12.40
C PHE A 64 -4.59 11.75 -12.72
N GLY A 65 -5.66 12.47 -12.43
CA GLY A 65 -7.05 12.01 -12.59
C GLY A 65 -7.39 11.52 -14.02
N PRO A 66 -6.97 12.21 -15.09
CA PRO A 66 -7.16 11.73 -16.46
C PRO A 66 -6.45 10.40 -16.74
N VAL A 67 -5.26 10.18 -16.18
CA VAL A 67 -4.50 8.93 -16.32
C VAL A 67 -5.22 7.80 -15.61
N ILE A 68 -5.67 8.02 -14.38
CA ILE A 68 -6.45 7.05 -13.60
C ILE A 68 -7.72 6.66 -14.34
N ARG A 69 -8.49 7.64 -14.86
CA ARG A 69 -9.70 7.37 -15.66
C ARG A 69 -9.40 6.54 -16.90
N THR A 70 -8.31 6.84 -17.60
CA THR A 70 -7.91 6.10 -18.81
C THR A 70 -7.53 4.67 -18.48
N ILE A 71 -6.72 4.45 -17.43
CA ILE A 71 -6.35 3.11 -16.96
C ILE A 71 -7.61 2.33 -16.58
N PHE A 72 -8.50 2.94 -15.80
CA PHE A 72 -9.74 2.32 -15.35
C PHE A 72 -10.62 1.91 -16.54
N LYS A 73 -10.87 2.80 -17.51
CA LYS A 73 -11.63 2.50 -18.73
C LYS A 73 -11.06 1.30 -19.50
N ASN A 74 -9.73 1.30 -19.70
CA ASN A 74 -9.05 0.19 -20.38
C ASN A 74 -9.22 -1.14 -19.62
N CYS A 75 -9.19 -1.12 -18.29
CA CYS A 75 -9.47 -2.30 -17.47
C CYS A 75 -10.91 -2.78 -17.64
N VAL A 76 -11.90 -1.88 -17.63
CA VAL A 76 -13.31 -2.23 -17.83
C VAL A 76 -13.56 -2.82 -19.23
N ASP A 77 -12.95 -2.25 -20.26
CA ASP A 77 -13.03 -2.77 -21.62
C ASP A 77 -12.40 -4.17 -21.76
N MET A 78 -11.31 -4.43 -21.05
CA MET A 78 -10.71 -5.76 -20.97
C MET A 78 -11.65 -6.75 -20.26
N ILE A 79 -12.19 -6.38 -19.10
CA ILE A 79 -13.14 -7.20 -18.32
C ILE A 79 -14.38 -7.53 -19.14
N SER A 80 -14.86 -6.59 -19.97
CA SER A 80 -16.03 -6.81 -20.84
C SER A 80 -15.86 -7.95 -21.84
N LYS A 81 -14.61 -8.31 -22.15
CA LYS A 81 -14.26 -9.40 -23.07
C LYS A 81 -14.04 -10.73 -22.34
N TRP A 82 -14.02 -10.75 -21.01
CA TRP A 82 -13.77 -11.95 -20.23
C TRP A 82 -15.04 -12.80 -20.05
N PRO A 83 -14.99 -14.10 -20.38
CA PRO A 83 -16.11 -15.00 -20.16
C PRO A 83 -16.53 -15.02 -18.68
N GLY A 84 -17.82 -14.82 -18.41
CA GLY A 84 -18.38 -14.87 -17.05
C GLY A 84 -18.36 -13.56 -16.25
N TYR A 85 -17.84 -12.45 -16.81
CA TYR A 85 -17.74 -11.16 -16.10
C TYR A 85 -18.67 -10.06 -16.61
N GLY A 86 -19.49 -10.33 -17.63
CA GLY A 86 -20.38 -9.34 -18.25
C GLY A 86 -21.33 -8.64 -17.26
N THR A 87 -21.76 -9.34 -16.20
CA THR A 87 -22.66 -8.79 -15.17
C THR A 87 -22.08 -7.63 -14.38
N TYR A 88 -20.75 -7.47 -14.35
CA TYR A 88 -20.09 -6.40 -13.60
C TYR A 88 -19.79 -5.16 -14.47
N VAL A 89 -19.86 -5.30 -15.80
CA VAL A 89 -19.38 -4.26 -16.73
C VAL A 89 -20.18 -2.98 -16.57
N ASP A 90 -21.50 -3.05 -16.50
CA ASP A 90 -22.34 -1.86 -16.38
C ASP A 90 -22.09 -1.12 -15.05
N THR A 91 -21.92 -1.87 -13.96
CA THR A 91 -21.54 -1.30 -12.66
C THR A 91 -20.17 -0.62 -12.72
N LEU A 92 -19.18 -1.27 -13.33
CA LEU A 92 -17.84 -0.69 -13.47
C LEU A 92 -17.85 0.56 -14.35
N ARG A 93 -18.56 0.54 -15.49
CA ARG A 93 -18.72 1.69 -16.38
C ARG A 93 -19.38 2.87 -15.67
N SER A 94 -20.35 2.61 -14.79
CA SER A 94 -21.01 3.67 -14.00
C SER A 94 -20.06 4.42 -13.06
N LEU A 95 -18.88 3.86 -12.76
CA LEU A 95 -17.86 4.47 -11.92
C LEU A 95 -16.81 5.26 -12.71
N GLU A 96 -16.78 5.20 -14.05
CA GLU A 96 -15.69 5.79 -14.84
C GLU A 96 -15.48 7.28 -14.59
N ASP A 97 -16.57 8.03 -14.42
CA ASP A 97 -16.51 9.47 -14.18
C ASP A 97 -16.26 9.81 -12.70
N THR A 98 -16.62 8.91 -11.78
CA THR A 98 -16.51 9.10 -10.32
C THR A 98 -15.32 8.38 -9.70
N ILE A 99 -14.56 7.58 -10.45
CA ILE A 99 -13.48 6.73 -9.89
C ILE A 99 -12.44 7.56 -9.15
N VAL A 100 -12.08 8.74 -9.68
CA VAL A 100 -11.12 9.65 -9.04
C VAL A 100 -11.66 10.20 -7.72
N SER A 101 -12.95 10.56 -7.66
CA SER A 101 -13.53 11.04 -6.41
C SER A 101 -13.68 9.92 -5.37
N HIS A 102 -13.97 8.70 -5.81
CA HIS A 102 -13.95 7.52 -4.93
C HIS A 102 -12.55 7.24 -4.37
N ILE A 103 -11.50 7.32 -5.20
CA ILE A 103 -10.11 7.18 -4.76
C ILE A 103 -9.75 8.27 -3.75
N ARG A 104 -10.09 9.53 -4.03
CA ARG A 104 -9.86 10.64 -3.10
C ARG A 104 -10.51 10.38 -1.75
N LYS A 105 -11.81 10.07 -1.76
CA LYS A 105 -12.59 9.81 -0.55
C LYS A 105 -12.06 8.62 0.25
N ALA A 106 -11.60 7.56 -0.42
CA ALA A 106 -11.02 6.40 0.23
C ALA A 106 -9.67 6.67 0.91
N ASN A 107 -8.98 7.75 0.52
CA ASN A 107 -7.68 8.15 1.04
C ASN A 107 -7.74 9.45 1.86
N GLU A 108 -8.93 10.00 2.09
CA GLU A 108 -9.14 11.18 2.90
C GLU A 108 -8.95 10.82 4.37
N ARG A 109 -8.18 11.65 5.07
CA ARG A 109 -7.91 11.47 6.50
C ARG A 109 -9.13 11.91 7.30
N ASP A 110 -9.64 11.03 8.15
CA ASP A 110 -10.74 11.35 9.07
C ASP A 110 -10.19 11.65 10.46
N GLU A 111 -10.20 12.93 10.85
CA GLU A 111 -9.76 13.39 12.18
C GLU A 111 -10.52 12.74 13.35
N ALA A 112 -11.75 12.27 13.12
CA ALA A 112 -12.55 11.62 14.16
C ALA A 112 -12.14 10.14 14.40
N MET A 113 -11.32 9.57 13.50
CA MET A 113 -10.90 8.17 13.54
C MET A 113 -9.49 8.00 14.11
N TYR A 114 -9.13 6.75 14.41
CA TYR A 114 -7.80 6.41 14.89
C TYR A 114 -6.79 6.38 13.74
N ASN A 115 -6.03 7.47 13.58
CA ASN A 115 -5.05 7.64 12.51
C ASN A 115 -3.65 7.16 12.93
N VAL A 116 -2.99 6.43 12.03
CA VAL A 116 -1.61 5.97 12.17
C VAL A 116 -0.81 6.38 10.93
N LEU A 117 0.52 6.46 11.07
CA LEU A 117 1.38 6.62 9.90
C LEU A 117 1.50 5.29 9.15
N ASN A 118 1.26 5.30 7.85
CA ASN A 118 1.34 4.12 6.99
C ASN A 118 2.72 4.01 6.32
N HIS A 119 3.11 2.80 5.92
CA HIS A 119 4.33 2.58 5.11
C HIS A 119 4.29 3.27 3.74
N GLY A 120 3.09 3.47 3.18
CA GLY A 120 2.86 4.15 1.90
C GLY A 120 3.04 3.27 0.66
N ASP A 121 3.98 2.33 0.67
CA ASP A 121 4.20 1.37 -0.43
C ASP A 121 4.65 0.00 0.10
N LEU A 122 3.74 -0.71 0.78
CA LEU A 122 4.01 -2.02 1.39
C LEU A 122 3.98 -3.16 0.34
N TRP A 123 4.77 -2.98 -0.70
CA TRP A 123 4.94 -3.94 -1.78
C TRP A 123 6.14 -4.84 -1.52
N ILE A 124 6.06 -6.09 -2.02
CA ILE A 124 7.05 -7.14 -1.74
C ILE A 124 8.48 -6.79 -2.14
N ASN A 125 8.66 -5.86 -3.09
CA ASN A 125 9.97 -5.38 -3.53
C ASN A 125 10.57 -4.30 -2.60
N ASN A 126 9.76 -3.74 -1.70
CA ASN A 126 10.17 -2.78 -0.69
C ASN A 126 10.32 -3.42 0.69
N ILE A 127 10.30 -4.76 0.75
CA ILE A 127 10.41 -5.53 1.98
C ILE A 127 11.55 -6.52 1.80
N MET A 128 12.53 -6.48 2.70
CA MET A 128 13.65 -7.41 2.70
C MET A 128 13.57 -8.31 3.92
N PHE A 129 13.98 -9.57 3.74
CA PHE A 129 13.90 -10.60 4.76
C PHE A 129 15.27 -11.14 5.08
N LYS A 130 15.48 -11.48 6.35
CA LYS A 130 16.67 -12.18 6.81
C LYS A 130 16.28 -13.59 7.23
N TYR A 131 17.10 -14.55 6.82
CA TYR A 131 16.88 -15.97 7.09
C TYR A 131 17.97 -16.51 8.01
N ASN A 132 17.67 -17.61 8.66
CA ASN A 132 18.65 -18.38 9.42
C ASN A 132 19.82 -18.83 8.52
N GLU A 133 20.92 -19.28 9.13
CA GLU A 133 22.14 -19.69 8.39
C GLU A 133 21.87 -20.76 7.32
N GLN A 134 20.88 -21.63 7.57
CA GLN A 134 20.48 -22.70 6.65
C GLN A 134 19.54 -22.22 5.53
N LYS A 135 19.10 -20.96 5.56
CA LYS A 135 18.15 -20.33 4.63
C LYS A 135 16.81 -21.05 4.51
N GLN A 136 16.36 -21.67 5.60
CA GLN A 136 15.11 -22.43 5.66
C GLN A 136 13.99 -21.68 6.35
N GLU A 137 14.33 -20.81 7.31
CA GLU A 137 13.35 -20.08 8.09
C GLU A 137 13.65 -18.59 8.08
N VAL A 138 12.61 -17.79 7.93
CA VAL A 138 12.68 -16.33 8.01
C VAL A 138 12.71 -15.91 9.49
N GLU A 139 13.66 -15.04 9.82
CA GLU A 139 13.94 -14.60 11.21
C GLU A 139 13.62 -13.12 11.43
N ASP A 140 13.85 -12.26 10.43
CA ASP A 140 13.57 -10.83 10.51
C ASP A 140 13.08 -10.27 9.18
N VAL A 141 12.47 -9.09 9.25
CA VAL A 141 11.96 -8.32 8.13
C VAL A 141 12.33 -6.85 8.32
N ARG A 142 12.68 -6.17 7.24
CA ARG A 142 12.90 -4.72 7.20
C ARG A 142 12.37 -4.10 5.93
#